data_AF-A0A7C8JKG4-F1
#
_entry.id   AF-A0A7C8JKG4-F1
#
_cell.length_a   1.000
_cell.length_b   1.000
_cell.length_c   1.000
_cell.angle_alpha   90.00
_cell.angle_beta   90.00
_cell.angle_gamma   90.00
#
_symmetry.space_group_name_H-M   'P 1'
#
loop_
_entity.id
_entity.type
_entity.pdbx_description
1 polymer ?
#
loop_
_entity_poly.entity_id
_entity_poly.type
_entity_poly.pdbx_seq_one_letter_code
_entity_poly.pdbx_strand_id
1 'polypeptide(L)'
;MSPRSQVPLAAAATQKIESVRTTKKDPLIPYHIVLSVIFSAGLISAAFATISDCDEVFNYWEPTHYLSYGDGLQTWEYSPVYAIRSWLYVGVHSLLTLPFSLVPNIQKYHIFFILRAVLAGIGSVSQTELYDALSRSIDPEVGLFFILISVPSAGMFQAIPAYLPSSFAMYFVMFGIAEFLKTPVFLSRAVTYFAIAGLLGWPFCLALVVPQLLLWGFDDGRARGSINMVQRVACSVFSPLIVLVSHNIGYPVNWYH
;
A
#
# COMPACT_ATOMS: atom_id res chain seq x y z
N MET A 1 -24.31 56.62 15.72
CA MET A 1 -24.60 55.48 14.83
C MET A 1 -23.29 54.79 14.51
N SER A 2 -22.97 53.67 15.16
CA SER A 2 -21.80 52.87 14.77
C SER A 2 -22.16 52.02 13.55
N PRO A 3 -21.28 51.89 12.54
CA PRO A 3 -21.54 51.02 11.42
C PRO A 3 -21.33 49.57 11.88
N ARG A 4 -22.42 48.79 11.92
CA ARG A 4 -22.35 47.32 12.01
C ARG A 4 -21.55 46.82 10.80
N SER A 5 -20.35 46.32 11.04
CA SER A 5 -19.57 45.59 10.05
C SER A 5 -20.36 44.34 9.63
N GLN A 6 -21.01 44.42 8.47
CA GLN A 6 -21.59 43.24 7.83
C GLN A 6 -20.42 42.38 7.34
N VAL A 7 -20.07 41.36 8.12
CA VAL A 7 -19.27 40.26 7.59
C VAL A 7 -20.05 39.71 6.40
N PRO A 8 -19.47 39.64 5.17
CA PRO A 8 -20.22 39.20 4.02
C PRO A 8 -20.76 37.78 4.29
N LEU A 9 -22.04 37.57 4.03
CA LEU A 9 -22.76 36.31 4.29
C LEU A 9 -22.03 35.09 3.69
N ALA A 10 -21.30 35.30 2.59
CA ALA A 10 -20.41 34.33 1.97
C ALA A 10 -19.23 33.92 2.87
N ALA A 11 -18.56 34.86 3.55
CA ALA A 11 -17.46 34.54 4.47
C ALA A 11 -17.95 33.76 5.70
N ALA A 12 -19.13 34.09 6.21
CA ALA A 12 -19.77 33.35 7.30
C ALA A 12 -20.22 31.95 6.87
N ALA A 13 -20.70 31.78 5.63
CA ALA A 13 -21.04 30.48 5.06
C ALA A 13 -19.80 29.62 4.81
N THR A 14 -18.71 30.20 4.30
CA THR A 14 -17.41 29.54 4.13
C THR A 14 -16.84 29.11 5.48
N GLN A 15 -16.84 29.98 6.49
CA GLN A 15 -16.43 29.63 7.85
C GLN A 15 -17.29 28.53 8.46
N LYS A 16 -18.60 28.50 8.17
CA LYS A 16 -19.49 27.45 8.66
C LYS A 16 -19.24 26.11 7.98
N ILE A 17 -19.02 26.09 6.66
CA ILE A 17 -18.65 24.89 5.91
C ILE A 17 -17.27 24.37 6.36
N GLU A 18 -16.34 25.26 6.62
CA GLU A 18 -15.02 24.95 7.16
C GLU A 18 -15.13 24.43 8.60
N SER A 19 -16.01 25.02 9.43
CA SER A 19 -16.27 24.56 10.80
C SER A 19 -16.91 23.17 10.88
N VAL A 20 -17.83 22.85 9.96
CA VAL A 20 -18.45 21.51 9.83
C VAL A 20 -17.45 20.47 9.31
N ARG A 21 -16.51 20.88 8.45
CA ARG A 21 -15.36 20.03 8.06
C ARG A 21 -14.37 19.81 9.21
N THR A 22 -14.30 20.72 10.18
CA THR A 22 -13.34 20.63 11.31
C THR A 22 -13.83 19.90 12.55
N THR A 23 -15.08 19.46 12.63
CA THR A 23 -15.49 18.54 13.70
C THR A 23 -14.84 17.18 13.46
N LYS A 24 -13.66 17.00 14.04
CA LYS A 24 -12.90 15.75 14.06
C LYS A 24 -13.79 14.68 14.69
N LYS A 25 -14.39 13.82 13.87
CA LYS A 25 -15.16 12.69 14.36
C LYS A 25 -14.19 11.68 14.95
N ASP A 26 -14.49 11.15 16.12
CA ASP A 26 -13.68 10.09 16.71
C ASP A 26 -14.21 8.70 16.29
N PRO A 27 -13.32 7.75 15.98
CA PRO A 27 -13.73 6.38 15.68
C PRO A 27 -14.47 5.72 16.86
N LEU A 28 -15.48 4.88 16.58
CA LEU A 28 -16.19 4.14 17.63
C LEU A 28 -15.27 3.15 18.37
N ILE A 29 -14.31 2.57 17.66
CA ILE A 29 -13.36 1.61 18.21
C ILE A 29 -11.97 2.25 18.18
N PRO A 30 -11.24 2.26 19.30
CA PRO A 30 -9.87 2.77 19.33
C PRO A 30 -8.94 2.07 18.33
N TYR A 31 -8.06 2.85 17.69
CA TYR A 31 -7.09 2.38 16.69
C TYR A 31 -6.30 1.14 17.13
N HIS A 32 -5.79 1.15 18.36
CA HIS A 32 -4.95 0.06 18.88
C HIS A 32 -5.72 -1.26 19.04
N ILE A 33 -7.02 -1.21 19.34
CA ILE A 33 -7.87 -2.40 19.44
C ILE A 33 -8.08 -2.98 18.04
N VAL A 34 -8.43 -2.14 17.07
CA VAL A 34 -8.61 -2.57 15.67
C VAL A 34 -7.32 -3.17 15.12
N LEU A 35 -6.18 -2.50 15.31
CA LEU A 35 -4.88 -3.02 14.91
C LEU A 35 -4.58 -4.37 15.55
N SER A 36 -4.82 -4.51 16.87
CA SER A 36 -4.55 -5.76 17.59
C SER A 36 -5.40 -6.91 17.08
N VAL A 37 -6.68 -6.66 16.78
CA VAL A 37 -7.60 -7.67 16.26
C VAL A 37 -7.18 -8.11 14.85
N ILE A 38 -6.94 -7.17 13.94
CA ILE A 38 -6.54 -7.48 12.56
C ILE A 38 -5.18 -8.16 12.55
N PHE A 39 -4.22 -7.66 13.34
CA PHE A 39 -2.88 -8.25 13.41
C PHE A 39 -2.90 -9.66 13.99
N SER A 40 -3.70 -9.91 15.03
CA SER A 40 -3.86 -11.27 15.58
C SER A 40 -4.46 -12.21 14.53
N ALA A 41 -5.50 -11.79 13.81
CA ALA A 41 -6.08 -12.57 12.72
C ALA A 41 -5.08 -12.81 11.59
N GLY A 42 -4.28 -11.80 11.23
CA GLY A 42 -3.22 -11.87 10.23
C GLY A 42 -2.11 -12.85 10.61
N LEU A 43 -1.67 -12.88 11.88
CA LEU A 43 -0.69 -13.84 12.37
C LEU A 43 -1.23 -15.27 12.38
N ILE A 44 -2.49 -15.45 12.78
CA ILE A 44 -3.17 -16.75 12.70
C ILE A 44 -3.22 -17.21 11.23
N SER A 45 -3.56 -16.31 10.32
CA SER A 45 -3.58 -16.62 8.89
C SER A 45 -2.20 -16.95 8.34
N ALA A 46 -1.18 -16.17 8.70
CA ALA A 46 0.19 -16.41 8.27
C ALA A 46 0.68 -17.82 8.63
N ALA A 47 0.31 -18.31 9.82
CA ALA A 47 0.72 -19.61 10.33
C ALA A 47 -0.16 -20.79 9.86
N PHE A 48 -1.47 -20.61 9.75
CA PHE A 48 -2.42 -21.72 9.58
C PHE A 48 -3.22 -21.70 8.29
N ALA A 49 -3.24 -20.57 7.55
CA ALA A 49 -3.97 -20.51 6.30
C ALA A 49 -3.29 -21.38 5.23
N THR A 50 -4.12 -22.06 4.45
CA THR A 50 -3.67 -22.84 3.29
C THR A 50 -3.09 -21.92 2.23
N ILE A 51 -1.92 -22.27 1.69
CA ILE A 51 -1.35 -21.59 0.53
C ILE A 51 -2.15 -22.01 -0.71
N SER A 52 -3.06 -21.14 -1.16
CA SER A 52 -3.99 -21.45 -2.25
C SER A 52 -3.41 -21.20 -3.64
N ASP A 53 -2.44 -20.30 -3.75
CA ASP A 53 -1.83 -19.90 -5.01
C ASP A 53 -0.44 -20.52 -5.16
N CYS A 54 -0.19 -21.19 -6.29
CA CYS A 54 1.10 -21.76 -6.58
C CYS A 54 2.15 -20.69 -6.90
N ASP A 55 1.72 -19.50 -7.36
CA ASP A 55 2.63 -18.41 -7.65
C ASP A 55 3.37 -17.92 -6.40
N GLU A 56 2.70 -17.93 -5.25
CA GLU A 56 3.30 -17.50 -3.97
C GLU A 56 4.58 -18.30 -3.67
N VAL A 57 4.55 -19.61 -3.90
CA VAL A 57 5.69 -20.49 -3.65
C VAL A 57 6.67 -20.46 -4.83
N PHE A 58 6.22 -20.84 -6.02
CA PHE A 58 7.12 -21.12 -7.13
C PHE A 58 7.61 -19.87 -7.86
N ASN A 59 6.78 -18.83 -7.94
CA ASN A 59 7.12 -17.61 -8.66
C ASN A 59 7.63 -16.48 -7.74
N TYR A 60 7.43 -16.57 -6.42
CA TYR A 60 7.93 -15.53 -5.51
C TYR A 60 8.88 -16.07 -4.45
N TRP A 61 8.47 -17.05 -3.65
CA TRP A 61 9.31 -17.57 -2.57
C TRP A 61 10.58 -18.28 -3.08
N GLU A 62 10.47 -19.17 -4.06
CA GLU A 62 11.60 -19.90 -4.64
C GLU A 62 12.64 -18.94 -5.27
N PRO A 63 12.27 -17.93 -6.08
CA PRO A 63 13.20 -16.90 -6.53
C PRO A 63 13.80 -16.05 -5.39
N THR A 64 13.03 -15.75 -4.33
CA THR A 64 13.57 -15.05 -3.15
C THR A 64 14.65 -15.89 -2.47
N HIS A 65 14.38 -17.17 -2.30
CA HIS A 65 15.31 -18.14 -1.72
C HIS A 65 16.56 -18.28 -2.61
N TYR A 66 16.39 -18.34 -3.94
CA TYR A 66 17.49 -18.34 -4.91
C TYR A 66 18.39 -17.10 -4.77
N LEU A 67 17.82 -15.90 -4.66
CA LEU A 67 18.61 -14.67 -4.43
C LEU A 67 19.33 -14.66 -3.07
N SER A 68 18.72 -15.23 -2.03
CA SER A 68 19.25 -15.22 -0.66
C SER A 68 20.35 -16.27 -0.44
N TYR A 69 20.23 -17.44 -1.06
CA TYR A 69 21.06 -18.61 -0.78
C TYR A 69 21.88 -19.10 -1.98
N GLY A 70 21.64 -18.59 -3.18
CA GLY A 70 22.26 -19.09 -4.42
C GLY A 70 21.71 -20.45 -4.88
N ASP A 71 20.62 -20.91 -4.28
CA ASP A 71 19.99 -22.22 -4.49
C ASP A 71 18.47 -22.05 -4.45
N GLY A 72 17.72 -22.72 -5.32
CA GLY A 72 16.27 -22.55 -5.46
C GLY A 72 15.80 -22.54 -6.91
N LEU A 73 14.47 -22.57 -7.11
CA LEU A 73 13.90 -22.61 -8.45
C LEU A 73 13.81 -21.21 -9.08
N GLN A 74 14.31 -21.10 -10.31
CA GLN A 74 14.04 -19.96 -11.20
C GLN A 74 13.02 -20.39 -12.24
N THR A 75 11.86 -19.71 -12.29
CA THR A 75 10.89 -19.95 -13.37
C THR A 75 11.32 -19.24 -14.65
N TRP A 76 10.81 -19.72 -15.79
CA TRP A 76 11.06 -19.12 -17.11
C TRP A 76 10.64 -17.64 -17.16
N GLU A 77 9.71 -17.21 -16.29
CA GLU A 77 9.26 -15.83 -16.17
C GLU A 77 10.37 -14.86 -15.72
N TYR A 78 11.34 -15.36 -14.95
CA TYR A 78 12.53 -14.62 -14.50
C TYR A 78 13.78 -14.87 -15.37
N SER A 79 13.71 -15.80 -16.32
CA SER A 79 14.81 -16.09 -17.23
C SER A 79 15.12 -14.86 -18.09
N PRO A 80 16.40 -14.52 -18.33
CA PRO A 80 16.77 -13.40 -19.21
C PRO A 80 16.27 -13.57 -20.65
N VAL A 81 15.88 -14.80 -21.05
CA VAL A 81 15.34 -15.08 -22.38
C VAL A 81 13.91 -14.56 -22.55
N TYR A 82 13.07 -14.65 -21.50
CA TYR A 82 11.65 -14.27 -21.58
C TYR A 82 11.31 -13.02 -20.77
N ALA A 83 11.96 -12.84 -19.60
CA ALA A 83 11.93 -11.64 -18.77
C ALA A 83 10.52 -11.05 -18.54
N ILE A 84 9.52 -11.89 -18.32
CA ILE A 84 8.13 -11.46 -18.10
C ILE A 84 7.97 -10.80 -16.72
N ARG A 85 8.72 -11.27 -15.71
CA ARG A 85 8.72 -10.68 -14.36
C ARG A 85 10.05 -9.99 -14.06
N SER A 86 9.95 -8.83 -13.39
CA SER A 86 11.12 -8.14 -12.85
C SER A 86 11.59 -8.79 -11.56
N TRP A 87 12.91 -8.92 -11.41
CA TRP A 87 13.56 -9.35 -10.16
C TRP A 87 13.39 -8.35 -9.01
N LEU A 88 12.95 -7.12 -9.27
CA LEU A 88 12.89 -6.08 -8.25
C LEU A 88 11.95 -6.43 -7.09
N TYR A 89 10.75 -6.94 -7.38
CA TYR A 89 9.77 -7.29 -6.34
C TYR A 89 10.34 -8.35 -5.39
N VAL A 90 10.91 -9.41 -5.96
CA VAL A 90 11.56 -10.50 -5.23
C VAL A 90 12.81 -10.01 -4.49
N GLY A 91 13.60 -9.15 -5.12
CA GLY A 91 14.81 -8.57 -4.52
C GLY A 91 14.53 -7.72 -3.28
N VAL A 92 13.46 -6.91 -3.30
CA VAL A 92 13.03 -6.14 -2.12
C VAL A 92 12.67 -7.05 -0.95
N HIS A 93 11.95 -8.15 -1.22
CA HIS A 93 11.57 -9.09 -0.16
C HIS A 93 12.75 -9.98 0.27
N SER A 94 13.70 -10.27 -0.63
CA SER A 94 14.96 -10.94 -0.29
C SER A 94 15.77 -10.11 0.72
N LEU A 95 15.87 -8.79 0.51
CA LEU A 95 16.50 -7.88 1.46
C LEU A 95 15.77 -7.86 2.82
N LEU A 96 14.44 -7.95 2.81
CA LEU A 96 13.63 -8.04 4.02
C LEU A 96 13.86 -9.35 4.79
N THR A 97 14.10 -10.47 4.09
CA THR A 97 14.40 -11.77 4.71
C THR A 97 15.84 -11.93 5.15
N LEU A 98 16.77 -11.11 4.64
CA LEU A 98 18.21 -11.21 4.88
C LEU A 98 18.61 -11.21 6.38
N PRO A 99 18.05 -10.35 7.25
CA PRO A 99 18.41 -10.39 8.68
C PRO A 99 18.07 -11.74 9.33
N PHE A 100 17.00 -12.39 8.87
CA PHE A 100 16.56 -13.69 9.39
C PHE A 100 17.35 -14.86 8.81
N SER A 101 17.84 -14.74 7.58
CA SER A 101 18.68 -15.77 6.96
C SER A 101 20.09 -15.83 7.57
N LEU A 102 20.56 -14.74 8.16
CA LEU A 102 21.85 -14.66 8.88
C LEU A 102 21.81 -15.28 10.28
N VAL A 103 20.61 -15.56 10.83
CA VAL A 103 20.49 -16.16 12.16
C VAL A 103 20.86 -17.65 12.08
N PRO A 104 21.86 -18.13 12.85
CA PRO A 104 22.25 -19.53 12.85
C PRO A 104 21.09 -20.44 13.27
N ASN A 105 20.99 -21.62 12.63
CA ASN A 105 20.03 -22.69 12.94
C ASN A 105 18.54 -22.42 12.64
N ILE A 106 18.18 -21.33 11.97
CA ILE A 106 16.81 -21.15 11.45
C ILE A 106 16.61 -22.03 10.21
N GLN A 107 15.57 -22.87 10.21
CA GLN A 107 15.24 -23.65 9.01
C GLN A 107 14.61 -22.75 7.95
N LYS A 108 14.94 -22.99 6.68
CA LYS A 108 14.55 -22.16 5.52
C LYS A 108 13.05 -21.89 5.43
N TYR A 109 12.18 -22.86 5.74
CA TYR A 109 10.73 -22.65 5.70
C TYR A 109 10.21 -21.71 6.80
N HIS A 110 10.91 -21.57 7.93
CA HIS A 110 10.51 -20.58 8.95
C HIS A 110 10.64 -19.16 8.42
N ILE A 111 11.62 -18.90 7.55
CA ILE A 111 11.82 -17.57 6.95
C ILE A 111 10.65 -17.21 6.04
N PHE A 112 10.07 -18.20 5.34
CA PHE A 112 8.83 -18.00 4.59
C PHE A 112 7.67 -17.57 5.50
N PHE A 113 7.47 -18.25 6.63
CA PHE A 113 6.42 -17.88 7.60
C PHE A 113 6.69 -16.55 8.30
N ILE A 114 7.96 -16.21 8.56
CA ILE A 114 8.35 -14.89 9.08
C ILE A 114 8.01 -13.81 8.05
N LEU A 115 8.31 -14.04 6.77
CA LEU A 115 7.95 -13.10 5.69
C LEU A 115 6.43 -12.89 5.65
N ARG A 116 5.64 -13.97 5.67
CA ARG A 116 4.17 -13.90 5.75
C ARG A 116 3.69 -13.13 6.97
N ALA A 117 4.33 -13.29 8.14
CA ALA A 117 4.01 -12.54 9.35
C ALA A 117 4.34 -11.04 9.23
N VAL A 118 5.45 -10.68 8.58
CA VAL A 118 5.80 -9.28 8.29
C VAL A 118 4.79 -8.65 7.33
N LEU A 119 4.42 -9.37 6.27
CA LEU A 119 3.38 -8.93 5.34
C LEU A 119 2.03 -8.76 6.04
N ALA A 120 1.68 -9.69 6.93
CA ALA A 120 0.48 -9.57 7.75
C ALA A 120 0.52 -8.33 8.66
N GLY A 121 1.69 -7.98 9.22
CA GLY A 121 1.90 -6.74 9.97
C GLY A 121 1.65 -5.49 9.12
N ILE A 122 2.28 -5.40 7.95
CA ILE A 122 2.11 -4.27 7.02
C ILE A 122 0.64 -4.16 6.57
N GLY A 123 0.03 -5.29 6.21
CA GLY A 123 -1.37 -5.37 5.83
C GLY A 123 -2.30 -4.91 6.95
N SER A 124 -2.05 -5.34 8.18
CA SER A 124 -2.84 -4.92 9.35
C SER A 124 -2.76 -3.42 9.63
N VAL A 125 -1.58 -2.83 9.48
CA VAL A 125 -1.40 -1.37 9.58
C VAL A 125 -2.18 -0.67 8.47
N SER A 126 -2.05 -1.13 7.22
CA SER A 126 -2.77 -0.53 6.08
C SER A 126 -4.29 -0.56 6.24
N GLN A 127 -4.84 -1.67 6.72
CA GLN A 127 -6.27 -1.84 6.98
C GLN A 127 -6.74 -0.96 8.15
N THR A 128 -5.93 -0.83 9.20
CA THR A 128 -6.24 0.04 10.34
C THR A 128 -6.17 1.53 9.97
N GLU A 129 -5.19 1.93 9.15
CA GLU A 129 -5.08 3.30 8.64
C GLU A 129 -6.29 3.68 7.79
N LEU A 130 -6.78 2.78 6.95
CA LEU A 130 -7.99 2.99 6.17
C LEU A 130 -9.22 3.08 7.07
N TYR A 131 -9.33 2.22 8.10
CA TYR A 131 -10.39 2.33 9.11
C TYR A 131 -10.41 3.72 9.78
N ASP A 132 -9.28 4.18 10.29
CA ASP A 132 -9.19 5.48 10.97
C ASP A 132 -9.55 6.63 10.02
N ALA A 133 -9.08 6.57 8.77
CA ALA A 133 -9.43 7.55 7.75
C ALA A 133 -10.93 7.56 7.43
N LEU A 134 -11.56 6.40 7.27
CA LEU A 134 -13.01 6.30 7.02
C LEU A 134 -13.82 6.85 8.18
N SER A 135 -13.46 6.48 9.42
CA SER A 135 -14.15 6.93 10.62
C SER A 135 -14.06 8.44 10.84
N ARG A 136 -12.89 9.04 10.58
CA ARG A 136 -12.65 10.47 10.82
C ARG A 136 -13.14 11.36 9.68
N SER A 137 -12.98 10.92 8.43
CA SER A 137 -13.25 11.74 7.24
C SER A 137 -14.66 11.58 6.67
N ILE A 138 -15.28 10.40 6.81
CA ILE A 138 -16.63 10.14 6.31
C ILE A 138 -17.60 10.10 7.48
N ASP A 139 -17.60 8.98 8.20
CA ASP A 139 -18.43 8.77 9.37
C ASP A 139 -17.91 7.59 10.21
N PRO A 140 -17.95 7.67 11.55
CA PRO A 140 -17.57 6.59 12.44
C PRO A 140 -18.27 5.26 12.12
N GLU A 141 -19.54 5.28 11.72
CA GLU A 141 -20.31 4.08 11.37
C GLU A 141 -19.75 3.39 10.11
N VAL A 142 -19.31 4.15 9.11
CA VAL A 142 -18.71 3.61 7.88
C VAL A 142 -17.43 2.84 8.20
N GLY A 143 -16.59 3.37 9.08
CA GLY A 143 -15.41 2.65 9.55
C GLY A 143 -15.78 1.37 10.32
N LEU A 144 -16.84 1.40 11.15
CA LEU A 144 -17.32 0.20 11.84
C LEU A 144 -17.77 -0.87 10.84
N PHE A 145 -18.58 -0.51 9.84
CA PHE A 145 -19.00 -1.44 8.79
C PHE A 145 -17.80 -2.03 8.04
N PHE A 146 -16.78 -1.21 7.74
CA PHE A 146 -15.56 -1.69 7.11
C PHE A 146 -14.89 -2.81 7.94
N ILE A 147 -14.76 -2.65 9.25
CA ILE A 147 -14.16 -3.68 10.13
C ILE A 147 -15.06 -4.90 10.26
N LEU A 148 -16.38 -4.70 10.43
CA LEU A 148 -17.35 -5.80 10.52
C LEU A 148 -17.39 -6.67 9.27
N ILE A 149 -17.09 -6.10 8.10
CA ILE A 149 -17.02 -6.84 6.83
C ILE A 149 -15.62 -7.43 6.61
N SER A 150 -14.57 -6.64 6.84
CA SER A 150 -13.20 -7.00 6.44
C SER A 150 -12.53 -8.01 7.37
N VAL A 151 -12.75 -7.95 8.69
CA VAL A 151 -12.13 -8.88 9.66
C VAL A 151 -12.62 -10.32 9.48
N PRO A 152 -13.93 -10.62 9.39
CA PRO A 152 -14.40 -11.99 9.20
C PRO A 152 -14.32 -12.46 7.74
N SER A 153 -13.88 -11.62 6.81
CA SER A 153 -13.79 -11.97 5.39
C SER A 153 -12.72 -13.03 5.16
N ALA A 154 -13.12 -14.20 4.64
CA ALA A 154 -12.20 -15.25 4.23
C ALA A 154 -11.20 -14.77 3.17
N GLY A 155 -11.61 -13.85 2.30
CA GLY A 155 -10.74 -13.25 1.29
C GLY A 155 -9.63 -12.40 1.91
N MET A 156 -9.97 -11.55 2.88
CA MET A 156 -8.97 -10.75 3.62
C MET A 156 -8.05 -11.65 4.45
N PHE A 157 -8.61 -12.68 5.09
CA PHE A 157 -7.83 -13.64 5.86
C PHE A 157 -6.73 -14.26 4.99
N GLN A 158 -7.06 -14.74 3.79
CA GLN A 158 -6.08 -15.32 2.87
C GLN A 158 -5.13 -14.29 2.23
N ALA A 159 -5.64 -13.10 1.88
CA ALA A 159 -4.87 -12.10 1.15
C ALA A 159 -3.80 -11.38 2.01
N ILE A 160 -4.07 -11.12 3.30
CA ILE A 160 -3.19 -10.34 4.19
C ILE A 160 -1.79 -10.94 4.40
N PRO A 161 -1.59 -12.26 4.54
CA PRO A 161 -0.24 -12.82 4.64
C PRO A 161 0.35 -13.23 3.29
N ALA A 162 -0.43 -13.23 2.20
CA ALA A 162 0.00 -13.80 0.93
C ALA A 162 1.15 -12.99 0.31
N TYR A 163 2.23 -13.67 -0.02
CA TYR A 163 3.39 -13.10 -0.70
C TYR A 163 3.14 -13.01 -2.22
N LEU A 164 2.24 -12.08 -2.57
CA LEU A 164 1.81 -11.81 -3.95
C LEU A 164 1.82 -10.29 -4.21
N PRO A 165 2.16 -9.83 -5.43
CA PRO A 165 2.11 -8.42 -5.78
C PRO A 165 0.70 -7.82 -5.70
N SER A 166 -0.34 -8.63 -5.85
CA SER A 166 -1.73 -8.20 -5.66
C SER A 166 -2.02 -7.84 -4.20
N SER A 167 -1.59 -8.65 -3.24
CA SER A 167 -1.69 -8.36 -1.81
C SER A 167 -0.83 -7.15 -1.42
N PHE A 168 0.38 -7.06 -1.97
CA PHE A 168 1.22 -5.87 -1.80
C PHE A 168 0.53 -4.61 -2.34
N ALA A 169 -0.02 -4.67 -3.56
CA ALA A 169 -0.77 -3.56 -4.14
C ALA A 169 -1.98 -3.17 -3.28
N MET A 170 -2.69 -4.15 -2.72
CA MET A 170 -3.81 -3.92 -1.80
C MET A 170 -3.39 -3.05 -0.60
N TYR A 171 -2.26 -3.34 0.05
CA TYR A 171 -1.80 -2.54 1.21
C TYR A 171 -1.55 -1.08 0.83
N PHE A 172 -0.84 -0.87 -0.29
CA PHE A 172 -0.50 0.46 -0.76
C PHE A 172 -1.71 1.23 -1.31
N VAL A 173 -2.68 0.55 -1.91
CA VAL A 173 -3.98 1.13 -2.27
C VAL A 173 -4.73 1.58 -1.01
N MET A 174 -4.76 0.75 0.05
CA MET A 174 -5.39 1.14 1.33
C MET A 174 -4.71 2.37 1.95
N PHE A 175 -3.37 2.42 1.98
CA PHE A 175 -2.64 3.62 2.40
C PHE A 175 -2.94 4.84 1.52
N GLY A 176 -2.99 4.66 0.19
CA GLY A 176 -3.31 5.72 -0.76
C GLY A 176 -4.70 6.31 -0.53
N ILE A 177 -5.71 5.46 -0.35
CA ILE A 177 -7.08 5.88 -0.03
C ILE A 177 -7.14 6.56 1.34
N ALA A 178 -6.46 6.00 2.35
CA ALA A 178 -6.43 6.58 3.69
C ALA A 178 -5.85 8.01 3.70
N GLU A 179 -4.72 8.23 3.05
CA GLU A 179 -4.12 9.56 2.91
C GLU A 179 -5.00 10.52 2.12
N PHE A 180 -5.61 10.03 1.04
CA PHE A 180 -6.54 10.82 0.23
C PHE A 180 -7.73 11.34 1.05
N LEU A 181 -8.29 10.49 1.91
CA LEU A 181 -9.39 10.84 2.81
C LEU A 181 -8.94 11.78 3.95
N LYS A 182 -7.74 11.57 4.51
CA LYS A 182 -7.23 12.40 5.62
C LYS A 182 -6.89 13.82 5.17
N THR A 183 -6.26 13.95 4.01
CA THR A 183 -5.68 15.23 3.60
C THR A 183 -5.86 15.50 2.10
N PRO A 184 -6.98 16.13 1.69
CA PRO A 184 -7.23 16.41 0.27
C PRO A 184 -6.21 17.39 -0.35
N VAL A 185 -5.49 18.15 0.47
CA VAL A 185 -4.53 19.19 0.02
C VAL A 185 -3.11 18.64 -0.21
N PHE A 186 -2.73 17.52 0.42
CA PHE A 186 -1.39 16.91 0.29
C PHE A 186 -1.45 15.59 -0.49
N LEU A 187 -2.07 15.65 -1.66
CA LEU A 187 -2.31 14.52 -2.57
C LEU A 187 -1.04 13.80 -3.05
N SER A 188 0.13 14.43 -2.98
CA SER A 188 1.39 13.83 -3.40
C SER A 188 1.71 12.53 -2.68
N ARG A 189 1.34 12.41 -1.39
CA ARG A 189 1.53 11.18 -0.59
C ARG A 189 0.63 10.04 -1.06
N ALA A 190 -0.65 10.34 -1.28
CA ALA A 190 -1.60 9.36 -1.80
C ALA A 190 -1.16 8.84 -3.18
N VAL A 191 -0.79 9.74 -4.09
CA VAL A 191 -0.30 9.37 -5.44
C VAL A 191 0.97 8.54 -5.37
N THR A 192 1.90 8.82 -4.44
CA THR A 192 3.09 7.99 -4.25
C THR A 192 2.72 6.57 -3.81
N TYR A 193 1.78 6.40 -2.88
CA TYR A 193 1.33 5.06 -2.49
C TYR A 193 0.68 4.30 -3.65
N PHE A 194 -0.19 4.95 -4.44
CA PHE A 194 -0.75 4.31 -5.62
C PHE A 194 0.29 4.01 -6.71
N ALA A 195 1.28 4.87 -6.89
CA ALA A 195 2.38 4.63 -7.83
C ALA A 195 3.21 3.42 -7.40
N ILE A 196 3.50 3.28 -6.10
CA ILE A 196 4.17 2.08 -5.56
C ILE A 196 3.30 0.84 -5.78
N ALA A 197 1.98 0.92 -5.50
CA ALA A 197 1.05 -0.18 -5.73
C ALA A 197 1.03 -0.64 -7.19
N GLY A 198 1.02 0.31 -8.13
CA GLY A 198 0.95 0.05 -9.55
C GLY A 198 2.25 -0.44 -10.17
N LEU A 199 3.39 0.14 -9.76
CA LEU A 199 4.69 -0.14 -10.36
C LEU A 199 5.38 -1.37 -9.77
N LEU A 200 5.26 -1.60 -8.46
CA LEU A 200 5.86 -2.76 -7.80
C LEU A 200 4.85 -3.89 -7.56
N GLY A 201 3.58 -3.56 -7.35
CA GLY A 201 2.52 -4.53 -7.10
C GLY A 201 1.86 -4.97 -8.41
N TRP A 202 0.71 -4.37 -8.71
CA TRP A 202 -0.15 -4.77 -9.82
C TRP A 202 -0.49 -3.59 -10.71
N PRO A 203 -0.17 -3.62 -12.03
CA PRO A 203 -0.23 -2.45 -12.90
C PRO A 203 -1.64 -1.86 -13.02
N PHE A 204 -2.68 -2.68 -12.90
CA PHE A 204 -4.07 -2.25 -12.98
C PHE A 204 -4.47 -1.32 -11.81
N CYS A 205 -3.73 -1.32 -10.70
CA CYS A 205 -3.96 -0.38 -9.60
C CYS A 205 -3.67 1.08 -10.00
N LEU A 206 -2.91 1.33 -11.08
CA LEU A 206 -2.72 2.69 -11.62
C LEU A 206 -4.04 3.28 -12.14
N ALA A 207 -4.99 2.45 -12.58
CA ALA A 207 -6.31 2.92 -13.00
C ALA A 207 -7.08 3.57 -11.83
N LEU A 208 -6.83 3.14 -10.60
CA LEU A 208 -7.45 3.72 -9.39
C LEU A 208 -6.96 5.14 -9.10
N VAL A 209 -5.88 5.59 -9.74
CA VAL A 209 -5.35 6.96 -9.59
C VAL A 209 -6.11 7.95 -10.47
N VAL A 210 -6.74 7.48 -11.55
CA VAL A 210 -7.37 8.33 -12.54
C VAL A 210 -8.49 9.21 -11.95
N PRO A 211 -9.46 8.68 -11.18
CA PRO A 211 -10.52 9.52 -10.60
C PRO A 211 -9.97 10.57 -9.64
N GLN A 212 -8.95 10.20 -8.84
CA GLN A 212 -8.30 11.09 -7.87
C GLN A 212 -7.53 12.22 -8.58
N LEU A 213 -6.81 11.91 -9.66
CA LEU A 213 -6.12 12.92 -10.46
C LEU A 213 -7.10 13.85 -11.18
N LEU A 214 -8.23 13.33 -11.67
CA LEU A 214 -9.27 14.14 -12.31
C LEU A 214 -9.92 15.11 -11.33
N LEU A 215 -10.29 14.64 -10.14
CA LEU A 215 -10.86 15.48 -9.09
C LEU A 215 -9.88 16.59 -8.70
N TRP A 216 -8.60 16.26 -8.57
CA TRP A 216 -7.58 17.23 -8.23
C TRP A 216 -7.26 18.21 -9.36
N GLY A 217 -7.22 17.75 -10.61
CA GLY A 217 -7.07 18.63 -11.77
C GLY A 217 -8.20 19.67 -11.84
N PHE A 218 -9.41 19.28 -11.42
CA PHE A 218 -10.55 20.17 -11.32
C PHE A 218 -10.43 21.17 -10.16
N ASP A 219 -10.02 20.70 -8.97
CA ASP A 219 -9.92 21.55 -7.77
C ASP A 219 -8.70 22.50 -7.80
N ASP A 220 -7.53 22.04 -8.24
CA ASP A 220 -6.29 22.82 -8.28
C ASP A 220 -6.23 23.76 -9.49
N GLY A 221 -6.82 23.33 -10.63
CA GLY A 221 -7.03 24.18 -11.80
C GLY A 221 -7.89 25.42 -11.49
N ARG A 222 -8.74 25.33 -10.46
CA ARG A 222 -9.56 26.44 -9.97
C ARG A 222 -8.85 27.34 -8.95
N ALA A 223 -7.75 26.87 -8.34
CA ALA A 223 -7.15 27.51 -7.17
C ALA A 223 -5.72 28.06 -7.36
N ARG A 224 -4.82 27.38 -8.11
CA ARG A 224 -3.36 27.68 -8.04
C ARG A 224 -2.58 27.60 -9.36
N GLY A 225 -3.20 27.19 -10.46
CA GLY A 225 -2.59 27.17 -11.82
C GLY A 225 -1.74 25.93 -12.15
N SER A 226 -1.85 25.44 -13.39
CA SER A 226 -1.43 24.07 -13.82
C SER A 226 0.06 23.70 -13.74
N ILE A 227 0.99 24.66 -13.61
CA ILE A 227 2.44 24.39 -13.70
C ILE A 227 2.99 23.69 -12.44
N ASN A 228 2.54 24.11 -11.25
CA ASN A 228 2.89 23.44 -9.99
C ASN A 228 2.28 22.03 -9.91
N MET A 229 1.21 21.79 -10.67
CA MET A 229 0.51 20.52 -10.75
C MET A 229 1.35 19.46 -11.47
N VAL A 230 1.90 19.79 -12.64
CA VAL A 230 2.70 18.86 -13.44
C VAL A 230 3.96 18.45 -12.70
N GLN A 231 4.64 19.39 -12.03
CA GLN A 231 5.87 19.11 -11.28
C GLN A 231 5.64 18.16 -10.10
N ARG A 232 4.53 18.29 -9.37
CA ARG A 232 4.25 17.46 -8.19
C ARG A 232 3.83 16.04 -8.56
N VAL A 233 2.98 15.89 -9.58
CA VAL A 233 2.63 14.56 -10.12
C VAL A 233 3.87 13.88 -10.70
N ALA A 234 4.68 14.63 -11.46
CA ALA A 234 5.95 14.15 -11.97
C ALA A 234 6.82 13.65 -10.80
N CYS A 235 7.10 14.45 -9.77
CA CYS A 235 7.92 14.01 -8.64
C CYS A 235 7.34 12.77 -7.92
N SER A 236 6.03 12.69 -7.71
CA SER A 236 5.37 11.55 -7.04
C SER A 236 5.42 10.25 -7.86
N VAL A 237 5.34 10.34 -9.19
CA VAL A 237 5.40 9.18 -10.11
C VAL A 237 6.86 8.82 -10.45
N PHE A 238 7.73 9.81 -10.60
CA PHE A 238 9.15 9.59 -10.93
C PHE A 238 9.98 9.10 -9.74
N SER A 239 9.66 9.43 -8.49
CA SER A 239 10.40 8.91 -7.33
C SER A 239 10.45 7.37 -7.30
N PRO A 240 9.32 6.66 -7.42
CA PRO A 240 9.34 5.19 -7.55
C PRO A 240 10.02 4.70 -8.83
N LEU A 241 9.85 5.40 -9.96
CA LEU A 241 10.47 5.01 -11.25
C LEU A 241 11.99 5.11 -11.23
N ILE A 242 12.59 6.06 -10.51
CA ILE A 242 14.05 6.18 -10.40
C ILE A 242 14.65 4.94 -9.69
N VAL A 243 13.93 4.41 -8.69
CA VAL A 243 14.31 3.15 -8.01
C VAL A 243 14.16 1.94 -8.94
N LEU A 244 13.18 1.95 -9.85
CA LEU A 244 12.98 0.89 -10.85
C LEU A 244 14.05 0.91 -11.94
N VAL A 245 14.42 2.09 -12.45
CA VAL A 245 15.37 2.25 -13.56
C VAL A 245 16.80 1.95 -13.12
N SER A 246 17.18 2.25 -11.88
CA SER A 246 18.53 1.94 -11.37
C SER A 246 18.82 0.44 -11.24
N HIS A 247 17.78 -0.40 -11.15
CA HIS A 247 17.92 -1.84 -10.93
C HIS A 247 17.77 -2.69 -12.20
N ASN A 248 17.51 -2.07 -13.36
CA ASN A 248 17.38 -2.75 -14.65
C ASN A 248 18.69 -2.75 -15.47
N ILE A 249 19.82 -2.38 -14.85
CA ILE A 249 21.15 -2.56 -15.43
C ILE A 249 21.59 -3.99 -15.11
N GLY A 250 21.37 -4.88 -16.08
CA GLY A 250 21.57 -6.30 -15.97
C GLY A 250 22.98 -6.69 -15.52
N TYR A 251 23.05 -7.64 -14.59
CA TYR A 251 24.25 -8.42 -14.37
C TYR A 251 24.30 -9.53 -15.43
N PRO A 252 25.30 -9.57 -16.32
CA PRO A 252 25.57 -10.76 -17.11
C PRO A 252 26.15 -11.81 -16.16
N VAL A 253 25.30 -12.69 -15.62
CA VAL A 253 25.77 -13.88 -14.91
C VAL A 253 26.05 -14.96 -15.97
N ASN A 254 27.33 -15.25 -16.18
CA ASN A 254 27.79 -16.34 -17.04
C ASN A 254 27.36 -17.69 -16.43
N TRP A 255 26.50 -18.42 -17.13
CA TRP A 255 26.03 -19.76 -16.74
C TRP A 255 26.83 -20.85 -17.44
N TYR A 256 27.86 -21.36 -16.77
CA TYR A 256 28.35 -22.74 -16.94
C TYR A 256 28.92 -23.18 -15.59
N HIS A 257 28.18 -24.04 -14.88
CA HIS A 257 28.66 -25.23 -14.13
C HIS A 257 27.48 -25.91 -13.46
#